data_AF-A0A953BHJ8-F1
#
_entry.id   AF-A0A953BHJ8-F1
#
_cell.length_a   1.000
_cell.length_b   1.000
_cell.length_c   1.000
_cell.angle_alpha   90.00
_cell.angle_beta   90.00
_cell.angle_gamma   90.00
#
_symmetry.space_group_name_H-M   'P 1'
#
loop_
_entity.id
_entity.type
_entity.pdbx_description
1 polymer ?
#
loop_
_entity_poly.entity_id
_entity_poly.type
_entity_poly.pdbx_seq_one_letter_code
_entity_poly.pdbx_strand_id
1 'polypeptide(L)'
;MLDALRSGEDPLVLGRVYEAALGEVGQKGAATARKQRGTYLTPRWLVDRVLDLTIEPLIQDAGEDRVLNLRVLDPACGSGEFLVAAAERLAKRLSALRGGGTRRYRAALRRVCASCVHGVDRDAVAVALCRGALERLADAGPGIGSGVVAGDGLLDDLPEVDVVVGNPPYLNRLERSTWRDRAEAALLRERFGEAAMAYTDVAWLFLLRAVQTVRPRGRVGLVLPQSVLGARDAAGVRSAVASRASMTDLWLADSLVFGASVHVCVPVLEVGGRSGIVRRWLGRSSSRLPDAAWVSGDGSWASLGAVGVPDVAIEGAGPLSDVADITADFRDRYYGLIGRIVHRRGDSAGSLAPLVTTGMLEVGRCAWGERPCRFAGRTWEAPCVNLQRLSPDMAAWAAQRRRPKILLATQTRVLEAAVDERGEWLPVTPIISILPRPGVDVWTLGAVLCSPVLSAIAARVSAGTGLSREVIKLSARQVRALPMPRGGCDEAGDLLRAAAANGPDRDALLDRGARLVCRAYGLSDAATDELVRWWWDRQRRRGSTSAEHVTSNPRRSG
;
A
#
# COMPACT_ATOMS: atom_id res chain seq x y z
N MET A 1 -12.58 4.38 33.77
CA MET A 1 -12.83 3.29 32.80
C MET A 1 -13.21 2.00 33.52
N LEU A 2 -12.33 1.40 34.33
CA LEU A 2 -12.67 0.20 35.11
C LEU A 2 -13.83 0.43 36.09
N ASP A 3 -13.97 1.62 36.67
CA ASP A 3 -15.13 1.95 37.51
C ASP A 3 -16.43 2.08 36.71
N ALA A 4 -16.36 2.60 35.47
CA ALA A 4 -17.52 2.70 34.57
C ALA A 4 -17.98 1.30 34.07
N LEU A 5 -17.01 0.40 33.85
CA LEU A 5 -17.29 -1.01 33.59
C LEU A 5 -18.03 -1.64 34.78
N ARG A 6 -17.57 -1.35 36.01
CA ARG A 6 -18.21 -1.83 37.24
C ARG A 6 -19.60 -1.24 37.47
N SER A 7 -19.90 -0.04 36.97
CA SER A 7 -21.21 0.61 37.05
C SER A 7 -22.20 0.16 35.96
N GLY A 8 -21.82 -0.81 35.11
CA GLY A 8 -22.73 -1.45 34.14
C GLY A 8 -22.84 -0.76 32.78
N GLU A 9 -21.95 0.17 32.45
CA GLU A 9 -21.89 0.75 31.10
C GLU A 9 -21.48 -0.29 30.04
N ASP A 10 -21.91 -0.09 28.79
CA ASP A 10 -21.61 -1.04 27.72
C ASP A 10 -20.09 -1.08 27.43
N PRO A 11 -19.42 -2.23 27.61
CA PRO A 11 -17.97 -2.33 27.47
C PRO A 11 -17.45 -2.00 26.07
N LEU A 12 -18.25 -2.21 25.02
CA LEU A 12 -17.87 -1.79 23.66
C LEU A 12 -18.00 -0.28 23.48
N VAL A 13 -18.99 0.36 24.09
CA VAL A 13 -19.08 1.83 24.12
C VAL A 13 -17.89 2.41 24.88
N LEU A 14 -17.57 1.86 26.04
CA LEU A 14 -16.39 2.22 26.81
C LEU A 14 -15.10 1.97 26.04
N GLY A 15 -15.00 0.87 25.30
CA GLY A 15 -13.91 0.56 24.36
C GLY A 15 -13.73 1.64 23.31
N ARG A 16 -14.82 2.04 22.64
CA ARG A 16 -14.80 3.13 21.67
C ARG A 16 -14.33 4.45 22.26
N VAL A 17 -14.82 4.80 23.46
CA VAL A 17 -14.41 6.02 24.17
C VAL A 17 -12.95 5.93 24.60
N TYR A 18 -12.50 4.77 25.08
CA TYR A 18 -11.13 4.51 25.49
C TYR A 18 -10.16 4.67 24.32
N GLU A 19 -10.45 4.02 23.18
CA GLU A 19 -9.63 4.10 21.98
C GLU A 19 -9.63 5.52 21.37
N ALA A 20 -10.78 6.21 21.39
CA ALA A 20 -10.85 7.61 20.99
C ALA A 20 -10.01 8.51 21.89
N ALA A 21 -10.08 8.33 23.21
CA ALA A 21 -9.30 9.09 24.19
C ALA A 21 -7.80 8.82 24.08
N LEU A 22 -7.37 7.57 23.83
CA LEU A 22 -5.97 7.27 23.50
C LEU A 22 -5.52 8.00 22.23
N GLY A 23 -6.43 8.26 21.29
CA GLY A 23 -6.21 9.10 20.12
C GLY A 23 -6.09 10.60 20.42
N GLU A 24 -6.71 11.09 21.50
CA GLU A 24 -6.80 12.52 21.87
C GLU A 24 -5.81 12.97 22.95
N VAL A 25 -5.46 12.15 23.94
CA VAL A 25 -4.51 12.51 25.03
C VAL A 25 -3.06 12.72 24.52
N GLY A 26 -2.80 12.41 23.25
CA GLY A 26 -1.62 12.83 22.50
C GLY A 26 -1.62 14.30 22.03
N GLN A 27 -2.64 15.10 22.36
CA GLN A 27 -2.80 16.50 21.94
C GLN A 27 -1.97 17.48 22.80
N LYS A 28 -0.65 17.29 22.85
CA LYS A 28 0.34 18.37 22.97
C LYS A 28 1.53 18.02 22.07
N GLY A 29 1.35 18.23 20.77
CA GLY A 29 2.31 17.89 19.72
C GLY A 29 1.61 17.25 18.52
N ALA A 30 1.00 18.09 17.69
CA ALA A 30 0.20 17.64 16.54
C ALA A 30 1.01 16.70 15.61
N ALA A 31 0.38 15.56 15.27
CA ALA A 31 0.78 14.50 14.34
C ALA A 31 1.61 13.30 14.87
N THR A 32 2.27 13.35 16.03
CA THR A 32 3.23 12.30 16.42
C THR A 32 2.68 11.22 17.36
N ALA A 33 1.71 11.52 18.23
CA ALA A 33 1.19 10.53 19.20
C ALA A 33 0.03 9.65 18.64
N ARG A 34 -0.79 10.19 17.73
CA ARG A 34 -1.89 9.45 17.05
C ARG A 34 -1.38 8.27 16.20
N LYS A 35 -0.11 8.33 15.77
CA LYS A 35 0.62 7.30 15.01
C LYS A 35 1.39 6.31 15.89
N GLN A 36 1.57 6.58 17.18
CA GLN A 36 2.47 5.80 18.04
C GLN A 36 1.89 4.45 18.50
N ARG A 37 0.56 4.23 18.40
CA ARG A 37 -0.09 2.96 18.82
C ARG A 37 -1.01 2.31 17.79
N GLY A 38 -1.39 2.99 16.71
CA GLY A 38 -2.14 2.39 15.60
C GLY A 38 -3.57 1.91 15.92
N THR A 39 -4.14 2.25 17.08
CA THR A 39 -5.48 1.82 17.51
C THR A 39 -6.57 2.61 16.79
N TYR A 40 -7.16 2.00 15.76
CA TYR A 40 -8.38 2.48 15.12
C TYR A 40 -9.48 1.44 15.30
N LEU A 41 -10.61 1.88 15.86
CA LEU A 41 -11.79 1.04 15.96
C LEU A 41 -12.21 0.55 14.57
N THR A 42 -12.34 -0.77 14.43
CA THR A 42 -12.79 -1.39 13.19
C THR A 42 -14.30 -1.24 13.04
N PRO A 43 -14.82 -0.57 11.99
CA PRO A 43 -16.25 -0.44 11.79
C PRO A 43 -16.93 -1.81 11.68
N ARG A 44 -18.13 -1.95 12.27
CA ARG A 44 -18.85 -3.23 12.29
C ARG A 44 -19.03 -3.86 10.91
N TRP A 45 -19.29 -3.06 9.88
CA TRP A 45 -19.45 -3.57 8.51
C TRP A 45 -18.18 -4.24 7.96
N LEU A 46 -16.99 -3.78 8.36
CA LEU A 46 -15.72 -4.38 7.94
C LEU A 46 -15.42 -5.63 8.76
N VAL A 47 -15.72 -5.61 10.06
CA VAL A 47 -15.66 -6.81 10.92
C VAL A 47 -16.53 -7.91 10.31
N ASP A 48 -17.79 -7.60 10.02
CA ASP A 48 -18.70 -8.55 9.40
C ASP A 48 -18.18 -9.06 8.06
N ARG A 49 -17.62 -8.17 7.22
CA ARG A 49 -17.05 -8.58 5.94
C ARG A 49 -15.90 -9.57 6.08
N VAL A 50 -15.00 -9.34 7.03
CA VAL A 50 -13.89 -10.27 7.28
C VAL A 50 -14.43 -11.62 7.74
N LEU A 51 -15.40 -11.64 8.66
CA LEU A 51 -16.00 -12.86 9.19
C LEU A 51 -16.81 -13.63 8.14
N ASP A 52 -17.43 -12.95 7.18
CA ASP A 52 -18.10 -13.57 6.02
C ASP A 52 -17.13 -14.37 5.15
N LEU A 53 -15.87 -13.91 5.04
CA LEU A 53 -14.85 -14.56 4.21
C LEU A 53 -14.05 -15.62 4.99
N THR A 54 -14.01 -15.54 6.31
CA THR A 54 -13.18 -16.42 7.16
C THR A 54 -13.98 -17.47 7.92
N ILE A 55 -15.02 -17.07 8.66
CA ILE A 55 -15.77 -17.97 9.55
C ILE A 55 -16.92 -18.63 8.80
N GLU A 56 -17.70 -17.86 8.03
CA GLU A 56 -18.91 -18.38 7.37
C GLU A 56 -18.65 -19.66 6.54
N PRO A 57 -17.58 -19.73 5.73
CA PRO A 57 -17.27 -20.94 4.96
C PRO A 57 -16.99 -22.19 5.81
N LEU A 58 -16.65 -22.01 7.09
CA LEU A 58 -16.36 -23.11 8.01
C LEU A 58 -17.58 -23.56 8.82
N ILE A 59 -18.65 -22.77 8.87
CA ILE A 59 -19.80 -23.02 9.74
C ILE A 59 -21.12 -23.26 8.99
N GLN A 60 -21.24 -22.79 7.75
CA GLN A 60 -22.47 -22.88 6.94
C GLN A 60 -23.01 -24.32 6.83
N ASP A 61 -22.12 -25.31 6.67
CA ASP A 61 -22.44 -26.72 6.48
C ASP A 61 -21.97 -27.58 7.67
N ALA A 62 -21.47 -26.91 8.74
CA ALA A 62 -20.97 -27.59 9.92
C ALA A 62 -22.12 -28.09 10.80
N GLY A 63 -21.93 -29.28 11.37
CA GLY A 63 -22.72 -29.80 12.49
C GLY A 63 -22.34 -29.15 13.82
N GLU A 64 -23.13 -29.44 14.85
CA GLU A 64 -23.01 -28.83 16.18
C GLU A 64 -21.61 -28.97 16.80
N ASP A 65 -21.04 -30.17 16.77
CA ASP A 65 -19.73 -30.43 17.36
C ASP A 65 -18.62 -29.63 16.69
N ARG A 66 -18.69 -29.46 15.38
CA ARG A 66 -17.67 -28.67 14.65
C ARG A 66 -17.78 -27.20 14.99
N VAL A 67 -18.98 -26.65 15.15
CA VAL A 67 -19.19 -25.25 15.57
C VAL A 67 -18.67 -25.02 16.99
N LEU A 68 -18.94 -25.92 17.92
CA LEU A 68 -18.48 -25.85 19.30
C LEU A 68 -16.96 -26.03 19.47
N ASN A 69 -16.35 -26.78 18.55
CA ASN A 69 -14.90 -27.02 18.55
C ASN A 69 -14.11 -26.03 17.71
N LEU A 70 -14.78 -25.14 16.95
CA LEU A 70 -14.10 -24.08 16.22
C LEU A 70 -13.42 -23.13 17.21
N ARG A 71 -12.15 -22.83 16.96
CA ARG A 71 -11.35 -21.87 17.73
C ARG A 71 -11.02 -20.65 16.88
N VAL A 72 -11.40 -19.47 17.37
CA VAL A 72 -11.16 -18.16 16.74
C VAL A 72 -10.22 -17.36 17.63
N LEU A 73 -9.17 -16.79 17.05
CA LEU A 73 -8.20 -15.93 17.73
C LEU A 73 -8.16 -14.54 17.09
N ASP A 74 -8.10 -13.52 17.93
CA ASP A 74 -7.63 -12.18 17.56
C ASP A 74 -6.33 -11.86 18.33
N PRO A 75 -5.16 -11.81 17.66
CA PRO A 75 -3.87 -11.62 18.31
C PRO A 75 -3.57 -10.15 18.68
N ALA A 76 -4.46 -9.22 18.35
CA ALA A 76 -4.39 -7.81 18.74
C ALA A 76 -5.82 -7.29 18.99
N CYS A 77 -6.49 -7.90 19.97
CA CYS A 77 -7.95 -7.89 20.04
C CYS A 77 -8.59 -6.55 20.42
N GLY A 78 -7.82 -5.60 20.95
CA GLY A 78 -8.34 -4.33 21.44
C GLY A 78 -9.52 -4.55 22.40
N SER A 79 -10.57 -3.74 22.27
CA SER A 79 -11.81 -3.91 23.04
C SER A 79 -12.71 -5.06 22.60
N GLY A 80 -12.31 -5.87 21.59
CA GLY A 80 -12.96 -7.14 21.27
C GLY A 80 -14.02 -7.13 20.17
N GLU A 81 -14.06 -6.12 19.29
CA GLU A 81 -15.08 -6.00 18.21
C GLU A 81 -15.16 -7.28 17.33
N PHE A 82 -14.00 -7.85 16.95
CA PHE A 82 -13.96 -9.10 16.19
C PHE A 82 -14.43 -10.31 16.99
N LEU A 83 -14.02 -10.43 18.26
CA LEU A 83 -14.34 -11.59 19.09
C LEU A 83 -15.81 -11.62 19.48
N VAL A 84 -16.40 -10.47 19.81
CA VAL A 84 -17.84 -10.34 20.06
C VAL A 84 -18.63 -10.74 18.82
N ALA A 85 -18.28 -10.18 17.64
CA ALA A 85 -18.95 -10.50 16.39
C ALA A 85 -18.82 -11.98 15.99
N ALA A 86 -17.64 -12.58 16.19
CA ALA A 86 -17.41 -14.00 15.95
C ALA A 86 -18.27 -14.87 16.89
N ALA A 87 -18.34 -14.52 18.18
CA ALA A 87 -19.14 -15.24 19.16
C ALA A 87 -20.64 -15.22 18.81
N GLU A 88 -21.17 -14.07 18.40
CA GLU A 88 -22.55 -13.91 17.95
C GLU A 88 -22.89 -14.85 16.78
N ARG A 89 -22.00 -14.94 15.78
CA ARG A 89 -22.18 -15.78 14.58
C ARG A 89 -22.19 -17.27 14.91
N LEU A 90 -21.20 -17.72 15.68
CA LEU A 90 -21.12 -19.11 16.12
C LEU A 90 -22.34 -19.50 16.98
N ALA A 91 -22.75 -18.62 17.89
CA ALA A 91 -23.92 -18.87 18.72
C ALA A 91 -25.22 -18.89 17.91
N LYS A 92 -25.35 -18.04 16.88
CA LYS A 92 -26.51 -18.01 15.99
C LYS A 92 -26.61 -19.32 15.21
N ARG A 93 -25.50 -19.80 14.66
CA ARG A 93 -25.44 -21.08 13.95
C ARG A 93 -25.76 -22.25 14.88
N LEU A 94 -25.14 -22.30 16.05
CA LEU A 94 -25.39 -23.34 17.06
C LEU A 94 -26.85 -23.35 17.52
N SER A 95 -27.44 -22.18 17.74
CA SER A 95 -28.85 -22.07 18.09
C SER A 95 -29.75 -22.59 16.98
N ALA A 96 -29.45 -22.29 15.71
CA ALA A 96 -30.24 -22.75 14.57
C ALA A 96 -30.21 -24.29 14.45
N LEU A 97 -29.03 -24.89 14.61
CA LEU A 97 -28.86 -26.35 14.62
C LEU A 97 -29.67 -27.03 15.74
N ARG A 98 -29.91 -26.34 16.85
CA ARG A 98 -30.71 -26.82 17.98
C ARG A 98 -32.21 -26.45 17.91
N GLY A 99 -32.70 -26.01 16.74
CA GLY A 99 -34.11 -25.65 16.55
C GLY A 99 -34.49 -24.22 16.95
N GLY A 100 -33.51 -23.32 17.10
CA GLY A 100 -33.72 -21.88 17.26
C GLY A 100 -34.27 -21.43 18.63
N GLY A 101 -34.55 -20.12 18.73
CA GLY A 101 -35.20 -19.50 19.89
C GLY A 101 -34.25 -18.88 20.92
N THR A 102 -34.75 -17.85 21.60
CA THR A 102 -33.98 -16.97 22.51
C THR A 102 -33.23 -17.73 23.60
N ARG A 103 -33.87 -18.72 24.23
CA ARG A 103 -33.23 -19.53 25.30
C ARG A 103 -32.02 -20.30 24.78
N ARG A 104 -32.13 -20.90 23.59
CA ARG A 104 -31.05 -21.68 22.98
C ARG A 104 -29.91 -20.78 22.50
N TYR A 105 -30.24 -19.61 21.96
CA TYR A 105 -29.25 -18.61 21.57
C TYR A 105 -28.44 -18.11 22.77
N ARG A 106 -29.08 -17.80 23.91
CA ARG A 106 -28.36 -17.41 25.14
C ARG A 106 -27.47 -18.53 25.68
N ALA A 107 -27.95 -19.78 25.68
CA ALA A 107 -27.13 -20.93 26.07
C ALA A 107 -25.93 -21.14 25.12
N ALA A 108 -26.14 -20.92 23.81
CA ALA A 108 -25.09 -20.98 22.81
C ALA A 108 -24.03 -19.88 23.02
N LEU A 109 -24.44 -18.63 23.29
CA LEU A 109 -23.53 -17.52 23.59
C LEU A 109 -22.63 -17.84 24.79
N ARG A 110 -23.20 -18.34 25.89
CA ARG A 110 -22.41 -18.75 27.08
C ARG A 110 -21.35 -19.78 26.73
N ARG A 111 -21.72 -20.80 25.94
CA ARG A 111 -20.78 -21.85 25.56
C ARG A 111 -19.68 -21.33 24.64
N VAL A 112 -20.06 -20.57 23.61
CA VAL A 112 -19.13 -20.02 22.62
C VAL A 112 -18.15 -19.02 23.26
N CYS A 113 -18.63 -18.10 24.09
CA CYS A 113 -17.78 -17.12 24.77
C CYS A 113 -16.82 -17.78 25.78
N ALA A 114 -17.18 -18.95 26.32
CA ALA A 114 -16.34 -19.70 27.25
C ALA A 114 -15.24 -20.52 26.56
N SER A 115 -15.44 -20.97 25.31
CA SER A 115 -14.54 -21.98 24.71
C SER A 115 -14.09 -21.74 23.27
N CYS A 116 -14.74 -20.87 22.51
CA CYS A 116 -14.47 -20.72 21.08
C CYS A 116 -13.59 -19.52 20.76
N VAL A 117 -13.75 -18.40 21.48
CA VAL A 117 -13.07 -17.13 21.18
C VAL A 117 -11.89 -16.88 22.12
N HIS A 118 -10.77 -16.48 21.53
CA HIS A 118 -9.50 -16.22 22.22
C HIS A 118 -8.95 -14.88 21.75
N GLY A 119 -8.28 -14.15 22.65
CA GLY A 119 -7.77 -12.82 22.35
C GLY A 119 -6.44 -12.56 23.03
N VAL A 120 -5.57 -11.80 22.38
CA VAL A 120 -4.35 -11.28 22.98
C VAL A 120 -4.27 -9.79 22.70
N ASP A 121 -3.97 -8.99 23.72
CA ASP A 121 -3.62 -7.59 23.53
C ASP A 121 -2.56 -7.15 24.56
N ARG A 122 -1.67 -6.24 24.17
CA ARG A 122 -0.63 -5.71 25.06
C ARG A 122 -1.23 -4.76 26.11
N ASP A 123 -2.40 -4.17 25.84
CA ASP A 123 -3.08 -3.27 26.75
C ASP A 123 -4.06 -4.01 27.67
N ALA A 124 -3.68 -4.12 28.94
CA ALA A 124 -4.51 -4.75 29.97
C ALA A 124 -5.91 -4.09 30.14
N VAL A 125 -6.05 -2.79 29.84
CA VAL A 125 -7.35 -2.12 29.88
C VAL A 125 -8.22 -2.60 28.72
N ALA A 126 -7.66 -2.70 27.51
CA ALA A 126 -8.36 -3.23 26.34
C ALA A 126 -8.82 -4.68 26.57
N VAL A 127 -7.96 -5.52 27.16
CA VAL A 127 -8.29 -6.89 27.58
C VAL A 127 -9.45 -6.91 28.56
N ALA A 128 -9.45 -6.06 29.58
CA ALA A 128 -10.54 -5.99 30.55
C ALA A 128 -11.87 -5.58 29.91
N LEU A 129 -11.84 -4.62 28.98
CA LEU A 129 -13.01 -4.20 28.21
C LEU A 129 -13.54 -5.32 27.30
N CYS A 130 -12.64 -6.04 26.62
CA CYS A 130 -12.99 -7.18 25.78
C CYS A 130 -13.63 -8.31 26.60
N ARG A 131 -13.06 -8.66 27.75
CA ARG A 131 -13.64 -9.66 28.67
C ARG A 131 -15.04 -9.23 29.14
N GLY A 132 -15.19 -7.99 29.58
CA GLY A 132 -16.49 -7.44 29.99
C GLY A 132 -17.52 -7.48 28.85
N ALA A 133 -17.12 -7.20 27.60
CA ALA A 133 -18.01 -7.27 26.45
C ALA A 133 -18.53 -8.70 26.22
N LEU A 134 -17.65 -9.71 26.36
CA LEU A 134 -18.02 -11.12 26.24
C LEU A 134 -18.91 -11.59 27.40
N GLU A 135 -18.62 -11.18 28.64
CA GLU A 135 -19.44 -11.47 29.82
C GLU A 135 -20.87 -10.92 29.66
N ARG A 136 -20.99 -9.65 29.24
CA ARG A 136 -22.27 -9.00 28.96
C ARG A 136 -23.01 -9.67 27.81
N LEU A 137 -22.32 -10.01 26.71
CA LEU A 137 -22.91 -10.73 25.59
C LEU A 137 -23.46 -12.10 26.03
N ALA A 138 -22.73 -12.81 26.88
CA ALA A 138 -23.12 -14.12 27.38
C ALA A 138 -24.20 -14.08 28.48
N ASP A 139 -24.51 -12.91 29.04
CA ASP A 139 -25.36 -12.77 30.24
C ASP A 139 -24.90 -13.75 31.33
N ALA A 140 -23.61 -13.66 31.67
CA ALA A 140 -22.91 -14.58 32.54
C ALA A 140 -21.85 -13.87 33.38
N GLY A 141 -21.47 -14.51 34.49
CA GLY A 141 -20.54 -13.96 35.48
C GLY A 141 -19.05 -14.20 35.15
N PRO A 142 -18.18 -13.95 36.14
CA PRO A 142 -16.73 -14.04 36.01
C PRO A 142 -16.28 -15.41 35.49
N GLY A 143 -15.37 -15.43 34.51
CA GLY A 143 -14.80 -16.65 33.92
C GLY A 143 -15.13 -16.85 32.44
N ILE A 144 -16.14 -16.16 31.91
CA ILE A 144 -16.32 -15.98 30.47
C ILE A 144 -15.20 -15.08 29.92
N GLY A 145 -14.66 -15.38 28.74
CA GLY A 145 -13.56 -14.61 28.16
C GLY A 145 -12.19 -14.86 28.82
N SER A 146 -12.04 -15.92 29.61
CA SER A 146 -10.74 -16.34 30.17
C SER A 146 -9.68 -16.62 29.09
N GLY A 147 -10.10 -16.95 27.87
CA GLY A 147 -9.24 -17.06 26.69
C GLY A 147 -8.74 -15.73 26.10
N VAL A 148 -9.17 -14.59 26.64
CA VAL A 148 -8.64 -13.26 26.30
C VAL A 148 -7.58 -12.89 27.34
N VAL A 149 -6.34 -12.65 26.94
CA VAL A 149 -5.22 -12.43 27.87
C VAL A 149 -4.39 -11.19 27.52
N ALA A 150 -3.77 -10.59 28.53
CA ALA A 150 -2.79 -9.54 28.32
C ALA A 150 -1.45 -10.17 27.93
N GLY A 151 -0.91 -9.77 26.78
CA GLY A 151 0.30 -10.37 26.23
C GLY A 151 0.69 -9.80 24.86
N ASP A 152 1.74 -10.37 24.29
CA ASP A 152 2.29 -9.99 23.00
C ASP A 152 1.87 -10.98 21.89
N GLY A 153 0.92 -10.57 21.06
CA GLY A 153 0.46 -11.40 19.94
C GLY A 153 1.52 -11.77 18.89
N LEU A 154 2.70 -11.13 18.90
CA LEU A 154 3.82 -11.49 18.02
C LEU A 154 4.89 -12.33 18.70
N LEU A 155 5.09 -12.19 20.01
CA LEU A 155 6.23 -12.79 20.73
C LEU A 155 5.83 -13.90 21.70
N ASP A 156 4.64 -13.85 22.27
CA ASP A 156 4.19 -14.86 23.22
C ASP A 156 3.74 -16.15 22.51
N ASP A 157 3.55 -17.19 23.32
CA ASP A 157 2.94 -18.44 22.89
C ASP A 157 1.44 -18.26 22.69
N LEU A 158 0.96 -18.65 21.52
CA LEU A 158 -0.43 -18.52 21.11
C LEU A 158 -1.07 -19.91 21.04
N PRO A 159 -2.37 -20.03 21.37
CA PRO A 159 -3.08 -21.29 21.20
C PRO A 159 -3.18 -21.65 19.72
N GLU A 160 -3.17 -22.94 19.42
CA GLU A 160 -3.44 -23.43 18.08
C GLU A 160 -4.96 -23.32 17.77
N VAL A 161 -5.32 -22.71 16.64
CA VAL A 161 -6.71 -22.33 16.32
C VAL A 161 -7.12 -22.66 14.88
N ASP A 162 -8.42 -22.65 14.59
CA ASP A 162 -8.96 -22.85 13.24
C ASP A 162 -9.02 -21.54 12.45
N VAL A 163 -9.21 -20.40 13.12
CA VAL A 163 -9.38 -19.09 12.48
C VAL A 163 -8.60 -18.01 13.22
N VAL A 164 -7.88 -17.16 12.47
CA VAL A 164 -7.36 -15.90 12.97
C VAL A 164 -8.01 -14.73 12.23
N VAL A 165 -8.55 -13.78 12.99
CA VAL A 165 -9.12 -12.51 12.50
C VAL A 165 -8.61 -11.34 13.32
N GLY A 166 -8.74 -10.11 12.83
CA GLY A 166 -8.38 -8.94 13.62
C GLY A 166 -7.91 -7.74 12.79
N ASN A 167 -7.59 -6.66 13.49
CA ASN A 167 -7.00 -5.45 12.93
C ASN A 167 -5.71 -5.10 13.69
N PRO A 168 -4.55 -5.68 13.31
CA PRO A 168 -3.28 -5.44 14.00
C PRO A 168 -2.82 -3.97 13.88
N PRO A 169 -1.95 -3.50 14.79
CA PRO A 169 -1.50 -2.10 14.81
C PRO A 169 -0.59 -1.74 13.63
N TYR A 170 -0.87 -0.60 12.98
CA TYR A 170 -0.06 -0.09 11.86
C TYR A 170 1.05 0.82 12.38
N LEU A 171 2.30 0.39 12.31
CA LEU A 171 3.43 1.13 12.89
C LEU A 171 4.48 1.42 11.81
N ASN A 172 4.46 2.64 11.27
CA ASN A 172 5.53 3.14 10.42
C ASN A 172 6.81 3.36 11.27
N ARG A 173 7.76 2.43 11.24
CA ARG A 173 8.99 2.42 12.07
C ARG A 173 9.93 3.62 11.90
N LEU A 174 9.67 4.54 10.97
CA LEU A 174 10.44 5.77 10.79
C LEU A 174 10.28 6.78 11.94
N GLU A 175 9.35 6.58 12.87
CA GLU A 175 8.98 7.57 13.90
C GLU A 175 9.43 7.22 15.34
N ARG A 176 10.25 6.18 15.58
CA ARG A 176 10.68 5.84 16.97
C ARG A 176 12.16 6.11 17.33
N SER A 177 12.33 6.51 18.58
CA SER A 177 13.56 6.84 19.30
C SER A 177 14.36 5.61 19.75
N THR A 178 15.38 5.28 18.97
CA THR A 178 16.77 4.83 19.26
C THR A 178 17.19 3.86 20.38
N TRP A 179 16.36 3.37 21.31
CA TRP A 179 16.86 2.45 22.37
C TRP A 179 15.92 1.32 22.79
N ARG A 180 14.63 1.59 23.08
CA ARG A 180 13.65 0.52 23.36
C ARG A 180 13.33 -0.36 22.15
N ASP A 181 13.51 0.16 20.93
CA ASP A 181 13.20 -0.58 19.70
C ASP A 181 14.24 -1.62 19.28
N ARG A 182 15.49 -1.54 19.78
CA ARG A 182 16.53 -2.49 19.34
C ARG A 182 16.34 -3.90 19.90
N ALA A 183 15.92 -4.00 21.17
CA ALA A 183 15.64 -5.28 21.80
C ALA A 183 14.39 -5.94 21.20
N GLU A 184 13.29 -5.19 21.05
CA GLU A 184 12.08 -5.68 20.36
C GLU A 184 12.40 -6.10 18.91
N ALA A 185 13.16 -5.29 18.17
CA ALA A 185 13.59 -5.66 16.83
C ALA A 185 14.51 -6.89 16.78
N ALA A 186 15.31 -7.15 17.82
CA ALA A 186 16.13 -8.35 17.91
C ALA A 186 15.26 -9.60 18.12
N LEU A 187 14.30 -9.55 19.05
CA LEU A 187 13.34 -10.64 19.30
C LEU A 187 12.49 -10.94 18.05
N LEU A 188 12.02 -9.91 17.35
CA LEU A 188 11.29 -10.09 16.10
C LEU A 188 12.16 -10.73 15.01
N ARG A 189 13.45 -10.36 14.92
CA ARG A 189 14.39 -11.00 13.98
C ARG A 189 14.68 -12.45 14.37
N GLU A 190 14.82 -12.74 15.65
CA GLU A 190 14.99 -14.10 16.15
C GLU A 190 13.79 -14.98 15.78
N ARG A 191 12.57 -14.45 15.95
CA ARG A 191 11.35 -15.21 15.66
C ARG A 191 11.02 -15.35 14.17
N PHE A 192 11.21 -14.29 13.38
CA PHE A 192 10.73 -14.22 11.99
C PHE A 192 11.85 -14.20 10.95
N GLY A 193 13.12 -14.18 11.35
CA GLY A 193 14.27 -14.19 10.45
C GLY A 193 14.23 -13.06 9.42
N GLU A 194 14.44 -13.42 8.15
CA GLU A 194 14.47 -12.48 7.01
C GLU A 194 13.13 -11.76 6.77
N ALA A 195 12.02 -12.23 7.35
CA ALA A 195 10.74 -11.54 7.25
C ALA A 195 10.68 -10.29 8.14
N ALA A 196 11.53 -10.18 9.18
CA ALA A 196 11.53 -9.06 10.13
C ALA A 196 12.73 -8.12 9.93
N MET A 197 12.78 -7.44 8.78
CA MET A 197 13.82 -6.44 8.48
C MET A 197 13.52 -5.08 9.15
N ALA A 198 14.49 -4.16 9.12
CA ALA A 198 14.41 -2.87 9.83
C ALA A 198 13.16 -2.03 9.49
N TYR A 199 12.68 -2.11 8.24
CA TYR A 199 11.56 -1.31 7.74
C TYR A 199 10.26 -2.10 7.56
N THR A 200 10.21 -3.37 7.96
CA THR A 200 8.99 -4.18 7.87
C THR A 200 7.91 -3.61 8.80
N ASP A 201 6.68 -3.44 8.32
CA ASP A 201 5.56 -3.04 9.19
C ASP A 201 5.22 -4.18 10.16
N VAL A 202 4.96 -3.83 11.42
CA VAL A 202 4.57 -4.79 12.47
C VAL A 202 3.27 -5.51 12.09
N ALA A 203 2.32 -4.82 11.44
CA ALA A 203 1.06 -5.42 10.98
C ALA A 203 1.29 -6.58 10.00
N TRP A 204 2.35 -6.54 9.19
CA TRP A 204 2.67 -7.62 8.25
C TRP A 204 3.23 -8.85 8.98
N LEU A 205 3.94 -8.68 10.08
CA LEU A 205 4.40 -9.80 10.91
C LEU A 205 3.23 -10.53 11.58
N PHE A 206 2.15 -9.81 11.91
CA PHE A 206 0.92 -10.45 12.41
C PHE A 206 0.30 -11.39 11.37
N LEU A 207 0.38 -11.06 10.07
CA LEU A 207 -0.09 -11.95 9.02
C LEU A 207 0.71 -13.26 8.99
N LEU A 208 2.04 -13.18 9.07
CA LEU A 208 2.89 -14.36 9.13
C LEU A 208 2.63 -15.16 10.42
N ARG A 209 2.53 -14.49 11.57
CA ARG A 209 2.23 -15.13 12.85
C ARG A 209 0.89 -15.84 12.83
N ALA A 210 -0.13 -15.23 12.24
CA ALA A 210 -1.46 -15.83 12.08
C ALA A 210 -1.40 -17.14 11.27
N VAL A 211 -0.72 -17.13 10.13
CA VAL A 211 -0.53 -18.31 9.29
C VAL A 211 0.27 -19.42 10.00
N GLN A 212 1.20 -19.06 10.88
CA GLN A 212 1.95 -20.02 11.69
C GLN A 212 1.14 -20.63 12.85
N THR A 213 0.06 -19.96 13.26
CA THR A 213 -0.75 -20.33 14.44
C THR A 213 -1.99 -21.15 14.05
N VAL A 214 -2.46 -20.98 12.80
CA VAL A 214 -3.67 -21.62 12.29
C VAL A 214 -3.38 -23.06 11.83
N ARG A 215 -4.27 -23.98 12.20
CA ARG A 215 -4.26 -25.39 11.77
C ARG A 215 -4.35 -25.54 10.25
N PRO A 216 -3.88 -26.67 9.67
CA PRO A 216 -4.18 -26.99 8.28
C PRO A 216 -5.68 -26.90 7.97
N ARG A 217 -6.02 -26.34 6.80
CA ARG A 217 -7.38 -26.01 6.35
C ARG A 217 -8.11 -24.93 7.17
N GLY A 218 -7.43 -24.33 8.14
CA GLY A 218 -7.91 -23.14 8.83
C GLY A 218 -7.72 -21.87 8.00
N ARG A 219 -8.34 -20.78 8.47
CA ARG A 219 -8.42 -19.51 7.73
C ARG A 219 -7.84 -18.33 8.49
N VAL A 220 -7.20 -17.41 7.76
CA VAL A 220 -6.69 -16.14 8.28
C VAL A 220 -7.32 -15.00 7.51
N GLY A 221 -7.81 -13.96 8.19
CA GLY A 221 -8.22 -12.71 7.56
C GLY A 221 -7.95 -11.53 8.47
N LEU A 222 -6.94 -10.72 8.13
CA LEU A 222 -6.53 -9.55 8.90
C LEU A 222 -6.74 -8.26 8.11
N VAL A 223 -7.16 -7.19 8.77
CA VAL A 223 -7.19 -5.86 8.17
C VAL A 223 -5.76 -5.28 8.18
N LEU A 224 -5.18 -5.07 6.99
CA LEU A 224 -3.78 -4.67 6.84
C LEU A 224 -3.64 -3.44 5.94
N PRO A 225 -2.54 -2.67 6.06
CA PRO A 225 -2.19 -1.67 5.06
C PRO A 225 -2.07 -2.33 3.68
N GLN A 226 -2.70 -1.74 2.65
CA GLN A 226 -2.66 -2.24 1.27
C GLN A 226 -1.22 -2.37 0.73
N SER A 227 -0.34 -1.49 1.23
CA SER A 227 1.01 -1.83 1.71
C SER A 227 1.60 -3.19 1.35
N VAL A 228 1.03 -4.18 2.06
CA VAL A 228 1.48 -5.57 2.12
C VAL A 228 1.56 -6.21 0.74
N LEU A 229 0.73 -5.77 -0.21
CA LEU A 229 0.63 -6.35 -1.55
C LEU A 229 1.90 -6.12 -2.37
N GLY A 230 2.50 -4.93 -2.31
CA GLY A 230 3.57 -4.53 -3.23
C GLY A 230 4.83 -3.95 -2.59
N ALA A 231 4.80 -3.60 -1.30
CA ALA A 231 5.96 -2.98 -0.66
C ALA A 231 7.18 -3.93 -0.69
N ARG A 232 8.36 -3.35 -0.89
CA ARG A 232 9.64 -4.09 -0.86
C ARG A 232 9.85 -4.75 0.50
N ASP A 233 9.62 -4.01 1.59
CA ASP A 233 9.88 -4.48 2.95
C ASP A 233 8.88 -5.54 3.44
N ALA A 234 7.81 -5.79 2.66
CA ALA A 234 6.87 -6.89 2.85
C ALA A 234 7.24 -8.16 2.06
N ALA A 235 8.30 -8.14 1.23
CA ALA A 235 8.64 -9.28 0.36
C ALA A 235 8.96 -10.56 1.16
N GLY A 236 9.75 -10.47 2.23
CA GLY A 236 10.06 -11.60 3.10
C GLY A 236 8.81 -12.19 3.76
N VAL A 237 7.91 -11.33 4.25
CA VAL A 237 6.61 -11.74 4.80
C VAL A 237 5.76 -12.46 3.75
N ARG A 238 5.60 -11.88 2.55
CA ARG A 238 4.81 -12.49 1.48
C ARG A 238 5.34 -13.86 1.10
N SER A 239 6.66 -14.01 0.95
CA SER A 239 7.31 -15.28 0.63
C SER A 239 7.09 -16.32 1.74
N ALA A 240 7.26 -15.93 3.01
CA ALA A 240 7.04 -16.82 4.15
C ALA A 240 5.56 -17.22 4.33
N VAL A 241 4.62 -16.34 3.99
CA VAL A 241 3.18 -16.66 3.98
C VAL A 241 2.85 -17.60 2.82
N ALA A 242 3.35 -17.30 1.61
CA ALA A 242 3.04 -18.06 0.42
C ALA A 242 3.59 -19.50 0.44
N SER A 243 4.59 -19.79 1.28
CA SER A 243 5.08 -21.16 1.49
C SER A 243 4.19 -22.02 2.39
N ARG A 244 3.20 -21.43 3.07
CA ARG A 244 2.38 -22.11 4.09
C ARG A 244 0.88 -22.05 3.84
N ALA A 245 0.39 -21.04 3.15
CA ALA A 245 -1.03 -20.81 2.94
C ALA A 245 -1.31 -20.37 1.51
N SER A 246 -2.57 -20.49 1.08
CA SER A 246 -3.03 -19.96 -0.20
C SER A 246 -4.06 -18.85 -0.06
N MET A 247 -3.92 -17.79 -0.86
CA MET A 247 -4.91 -16.70 -0.87
C MET A 247 -6.16 -17.14 -1.61
N THR A 248 -7.30 -17.08 -0.93
CA THR A 248 -8.62 -17.46 -1.48
C THR A 248 -9.45 -16.24 -1.83
N ASP A 249 -9.36 -15.19 -1.02
CA ASP A 249 -10.05 -13.92 -1.24
C ASP A 249 -9.14 -12.73 -0.93
N LEU A 250 -9.39 -11.62 -1.61
CA LEU A 250 -8.80 -10.32 -1.31
C LEU A 250 -9.88 -9.25 -1.34
N TRP A 251 -10.13 -8.62 -0.21
CA TRP A 251 -10.96 -7.43 -0.14
C TRP A 251 -10.08 -6.17 -0.13
N LEU A 252 -10.46 -5.18 -0.94
CA LEU A 252 -9.76 -3.90 -1.10
C LEU A 252 -10.68 -2.76 -0.68
N ALA A 253 -10.18 -1.83 0.12
CA ALA A 253 -10.91 -0.59 0.39
C ALA A 253 -11.01 0.29 -0.87
N ASP A 254 -12.18 0.90 -1.08
CA ASP A 254 -12.43 1.90 -2.12
C ASP A 254 -12.18 3.34 -1.63
N SER A 255 -12.06 3.52 -0.31
CA SER A 255 -11.93 4.79 0.40
C SER A 255 -11.05 4.60 1.63
N LEU A 256 -10.69 5.71 2.30
CA LEU A 256 -10.03 5.62 3.60
C LEU A 256 -11.05 5.16 4.65
N VAL A 257 -10.94 3.90 5.08
CA VAL A 257 -11.87 3.28 6.03
C VAL A 257 -11.72 3.87 7.43
N PHE A 258 -10.47 4.09 7.82
CA PHE A 258 -10.09 4.72 9.06
C PHE A 258 -9.77 6.18 8.74
N GLY A 259 -9.99 7.12 9.68
CA GLY A 259 -9.52 8.52 9.53
C GLY A 259 -7.98 8.67 9.40
N ALA A 260 -7.27 7.56 9.20
CA ALA A 260 -5.86 7.46 8.86
C ALA A 260 -5.64 7.66 7.35
N SER A 261 -4.50 8.23 6.97
CA SER A 261 -4.07 8.38 5.58
C SER A 261 -3.57 7.07 4.92
N VAL A 262 -4.16 5.92 5.28
CA VAL A 262 -3.71 4.59 4.83
C VAL A 262 -4.88 3.81 4.24
N HIS A 263 -4.73 3.39 2.98
CA HIS A 263 -5.63 2.41 2.37
C HIS A 263 -5.36 1.02 2.95
N VAL A 264 -6.44 0.28 3.19
CA VAL A 264 -6.38 -1.06 3.78
C VAL A 264 -6.91 -2.13 2.83
N CYS A 265 -6.49 -3.36 3.07
CA CYS A 265 -7.00 -4.56 2.42
C CYS A 265 -7.14 -5.70 3.44
N VAL A 266 -7.90 -6.73 3.07
CA VAL A 266 -8.03 -7.97 3.84
C VAL A 266 -7.65 -9.13 2.94
N PRO A 267 -6.38 -9.60 2.98
CA PRO A 267 -6.02 -10.88 2.37
C PRO A 267 -6.61 -12.01 3.22
N VAL A 268 -7.33 -12.93 2.57
CA VAL A 268 -7.91 -14.10 3.20
C VAL A 268 -7.16 -15.34 2.74
N LEU A 269 -6.53 -16.02 3.69
CA LEU A 269 -5.62 -17.13 3.44
C LEU A 269 -6.18 -18.42 4.02
N GLU A 270 -5.97 -19.53 3.32
CA GLU A 270 -6.24 -20.88 3.80
C GLU A 270 -4.92 -21.64 3.98
N VAL A 271 -4.65 -22.09 5.20
CA VAL A 271 -3.38 -22.77 5.55
C VAL A 271 -3.36 -24.17 4.96
N GLY A 272 -2.25 -24.54 4.31
CA GLY A 272 -2.12 -25.81 3.58
C GLY A 272 -2.91 -25.90 2.29
N GLY A 273 -3.63 -24.85 1.90
CA GLY A 273 -4.35 -24.76 0.63
C GLY A 273 -3.39 -24.64 -0.56
N ARG A 274 -3.89 -24.97 -1.76
CA ARG A 274 -3.16 -24.90 -3.04
C ARG A 274 -3.86 -24.06 -4.10
N SER A 275 -4.79 -23.18 -3.71
CA SER A 275 -5.55 -22.38 -4.68
C SER A 275 -4.63 -21.45 -5.46
N GLY A 276 -4.77 -21.44 -6.78
CA GLY A 276 -4.11 -20.50 -7.69
C GLY A 276 -4.99 -19.33 -8.11
N ILE A 277 -6.25 -19.25 -7.65
CA ILE A 277 -7.21 -18.19 -8.02
C ILE A 277 -7.67 -17.45 -6.76
N VAL A 278 -7.63 -16.12 -6.82
CA VAL A 278 -8.10 -15.21 -5.77
C VAL A 278 -9.38 -14.52 -6.19
N ARG A 279 -10.39 -14.63 -5.34
CA ARG A 279 -11.63 -13.87 -5.46
C ARG A 279 -11.43 -12.47 -4.94
N ARG A 280 -11.65 -11.45 -5.78
CA ARG A 280 -11.41 -10.06 -5.42
C ARG A 280 -12.71 -9.30 -5.18
N TRP A 281 -12.66 -8.40 -4.19
CA TRP A 281 -13.80 -7.61 -3.71
C TRP A 281 -13.40 -6.16 -3.48
N LEU A 282 -14.31 -5.23 -3.74
CA LEU A 282 -14.06 -3.80 -3.61
C LEU A 282 -15.08 -3.10 -2.72
N GLY A 283 -14.57 -2.33 -1.76
CA GLY A 283 -15.32 -1.30 -1.07
C GLY A 283 -16.33 -1.82 -0.06
N ARG A 284 -17.07 -0.89 0.54
CA ARG A 284 -18.07 -1.23 1.57
C ARG A 284 -19.20 -2.10 1.04
N SER A 285 -19.65 -1.86 -0.19
CA SER A 285 -20.66 -2.68 -0.86
C SER A 285 -20.16 -4.08 -1.24
N SER A 286 -18.85 -4.34 -1.09
CA SER A 286 -18.20 -5.60 -1.48
C SER A 286 -18.49 -5.97 -2.93
N SER A 287 -18.40 -5.00 -3.82
CA SER A 287 -18.59 -5.20 -5.26
C SER A 287 -17.59 -6.23 -5.78
N ARG A 288 -18.08 -7.24 -6.52
CA ARG A 288 -17.24 -8.31 -7.07
C ARG A 288 -16.33 -7.75 -8.16
N LEU A 289 -15.04 -8.02 -8.05
CA LEU A 289 -14.07 -7.77 -9.11
C LEU A 289 -13.76 -9.07 -9.86
N PRO A 290 -13.24 -9.00 -11.11
CA PRO A 290 -12.76 -10.18 -11.82
C PRO A 290 -11.73 -10.94 -10.98
N ASP A 291 -11.78 -12.26 -11.04
CA ASP A 291 -10.81 -13.11 -10.37
C ASP A 291 -9.41 -12.90 -10.94
N ALA A 292 -8.41 -13.17 -10.11
CA ALA A 292 -7.02 -13.04 -10.51
C ALA A 292 -6.24 -14.28 -10.11
N ALA A 293 -5.30 -14.68 -10.97
CA ALA A 293 -4.34 -15.71 -10.64
C ALA A 293 -3.42 -15.23 -9.52
N TRP A 294 -3.17 -16.10 -8.55
CA TRP A 294 -2.17 -15.89 -7.53
C TRP A 294 -0.87 -16.56 -7.95
N VAL A 295 0.11 -15.76 -8.34
CA VAL A 295 1.45 -16.24 -8.66
C VAL A 295 2.31 -16.05 -7.42
N SER A 296 2.59 -17.13 -6.70
CA SER A 296 3.41 -17.07 -5.47
C SER A 296 4.91 -16.89 -5.74
N GLY A 297 5.37 -17.18 -6.96
CA GLY A 297 6.80 -17.25 -7.32
C GLY A 297 7.52 -15.93 -7.59
N ASP A 298 6.80 -14.83 -7.82
CA ASP A 298 7.41 -13.52 -8.17
C ASP A 298 7.67 -12.62 -6.95
N GLY A 299 7.26 -13.06 -5.76
CA GLY A 299 7.42 -12.33 -4.50
C GLY A 299 6.56 -11.06 -4.37
N SER A 300 5.59 -10.81 -5.25
CA SER A 300 4.70 -9.64 -5.20
C SER A 300 3.24 -10.03 -5.34
N TRP A 301 2.37 -9.43 -4.54
CA TRP A 301 0.91 -9.58 -4.68
C TRP A 301 0.27 -8.32 -5.29
N ALA A 302 1.08 -7.37 -5.79
CA ALA A 302 0.64 -6.06 -6.23
C ALA A 302 -0.45 -6.14 -7.32
N SER A 303 -0.30 -7.06 -8.28
CA SER A 303 -1.25 -7.25 -9.39
C SER A 303 -2.68 -7.55 -8.91
N LEU A 304 -2.84 -8.22 -7.76
CA LEU A 304 -4.15 -8.48 -7.15
C LEU A 304 -4.85 -7.16 -6.75
N GLY A 305 -4.08 -6.15 -6.34
CA GLY A 305 -4.55 -4.81 -6.00
C GLY A 305 -4.78 -3.86 -7.19
N ALA A 306 -4.45 -4.27 -8.41
CA ALA A 306 -4.50 -3.45 -9.61
C ALA A 306 -5.91 -3.41 -10.21
N VAL A 307 -6.76 -2.54 -9.66
CA VAL A 307 -8.18 -2.47 -10.04
C VAL A 307 -8.43 -1.31 -10.99
N GLY A 308 -9.22 -1.59 -12.03
CA GLY A 308 -9.43 -0.64 -13.13
C GLY A 308 -8.14 -0.39 -13.93
N VAL A 309 -7.18 -1.31 -13.87
CA VAL A 309 -5.96 -1.29 -14.67
C VAL A 309 -6.08 -2.43 -15.69
N PRO A 310 -6.08 -2.14 -17.00
CA PRO A 310 -6.14 -3.17 -18.04
C PRO A 310 -5.05 -4.22 -17.84
N ASP A 311 -5.38 -5.48 -18.10
CA ASP A 311 -4.37 -6.53 -18.19
C ASP A 311 -3.79 -6.51 -19.59
N VAL A 312 -2.46 -6.51 -19.70
CA VAL A 312 -1.79 -6.37 -20.98
C VAL A 312 -0.94 -7.62 -21.20
N ALA A 313 -1.43 -8.52 -22.05
CA ALA A 313 -0.61 -9.59 -22.60
C ALA A 313 0.32 -8.96 -23.65
N ILE A 314 1.63 -9.06 -23.45
CA ILE A 314 2.63 -8.43 -24.30
C ILE A 314 3.58 -9.45 -24.90
N GLU A 315 4.12 -9.12 -26.07
CA GLU A 315 5.29 -9.76 -26.66
C GLU A 315 6.50 -8.82 -26.48
N GLY A 316 7.52 -9.25 -25.74
CA GLY A 316 8.70 -8.42 -25.41
C GLY A 316 10.04 -9.09 -25.70
N ALA A 317 11.09 -8.28 -25.86
CA ALA A 317 12.49 -8.68 -25.84
C ALA A 317 13.17 -8.06 -24.61
N GLY A 318 13.39 -8.88 -23.58
CA GLY A 318 14.22 -8.54 -22.44
C GLY A 318 13.73 -7.37 -21.55
N PRO A 319 14.35 -7.21 -20.38
CA PRO A 319 14.11 -6.07 -19.49
C PRO A 319 14.76 -4.77 -20.01
N LEU A 320 14.22 -3.62 -19.59
CA LEU A 320 14.77 -2.29 -19.87
C LEU A 320 16.26 -2.15 -19.48
N SER A 321 16.72 -2.91 -18.49
CA SER A 321 18.13 -2.93 -18.09
C SER A 321 19.10 -3.41 -19.18
N ASP A 322 18.60 -4.07 -20.23
CA ASP A 322 19.43 -4.52 -21.35
C ASP A 322 19.85 -3.35 -22.24
N VAL A 323 19.04 -2.30 -22.32
CA VAL A 323 19.22 -1.15 -23.21
C VAL A 323 19.55 0.16 -22.49
N ALA A 324 19.41 0.22 -21.16
CA ALA A 324 19.72 1.42 -20.40
C ALA A 324 20.26 1.12 -18.99
N ASP A 325 21.04 2.05 -18.46
CA ASP A 325 21.36 2.13 -17.03
C ASP A 325 20.25 2.90 -16.31
N ILE A 326 19.78 2.37 -15.17
CA ILE A 326 18.69 2.97 -14.42
C ILE A 326 19.13 3.21 -12.99
N THR A 327 19.00 4.45 -12.53
CA THR A 327 19.44 4.87 -11.20
C THR A 327 18.47 5.85 -10.56
N ALA A 328 18.39 5.81 -9.24
CA ALA A 328 17.68 6.79 -8.43
C ALA A 328 18.68 7.39 -7.45
N ASP A 329 18.70 8.72 -7.34
CA ASP A 329 19.60 9.39 -6.42
C ASP A 329 19.09 9.34 -4.98
N PHE A 330 20.02 9.37 -4.03
CA PHE A 330 19.73 9.34 -2.60
C PHE A 330 19.42 10.74 -2.05
N ARG A 331 18.91 10.80 -0.80
CA ARG A 331 18.45 12.04 -0.17
C ARG A 331 19.59 12.99 0.20
N ASP A 332 20.81 12.48 0.39
CA ASP A 332 22.02 13.28 0.52
C ASP A 332 22.21 14.26 -0.65
N ARG A 333 21.90 13.85 -1.90
CA ARG A 333 21.98 14.71 -3.09
C ARG A 333 21.00 15.88 -3.01
N TYR A 334 19.80 15.65 -2.48
CA TYR A 334 18.85 16.74 -2.19
C TYR A 334 19.44 17.76 -1.21
N TYR A 335 20.01 17.30 -0.09
CA TYR A 335 20.60 18.19 0.91
C TYR A 335 21.84 18.93 0.38
N GLY A 336 22.68 18.27 -0.42
CA GLY A 336 23.86 18.86 -1.06
C GLY A 336 23.55 20.01 -2.01
N LEU A 337 22.32 20.10 -2.51
CA LEU A 337 21.85 21.19 -3.38
C LEU A 337 21.28 22.39 -2.61
N ILE A 338 20.97 22.26 -1.32
CA ILE A 338 20.41 23.35 -0.51
C ILE A 338 21.39 24.51 -0.42
N GLY A 339 20.94 25.71 -0.81
CA GLY A 339 21.77 26.93 -0.85
C GLY A 339 22.65 27.05 -2.10
N ARG A 340 22.49 26.16 -3.10
CA ARG A 340 23.23 26.20 -4.38
C ARG A 340 22.31 26.48 -5.57
N ILE A 341 21.00 26.61 -5.31
CA ILE A 341 20.00 26.94 -6.32
C ILE A 341 19.94 28.46 -6.53
N VAL A 342 19.85 28.88 -7.79
CA VAL A 342 19.67 30.26 -8.23
C VAL A 342 18.55 30.32 -9.26
N HIS A 343 17.93 31.48 -9.43
CA HIS A 343 17.08 31.72 -10.61
C HIS A 343 17.98 31.92 -11.82
N ARG A 344 17.59 31.39 -12.99
CA ARG A 344 18.26 31.72 -14.25
C ARG A 344 18.19 33.23 -14.50
N ARG A 345 19.33 33.89 -14.70
CA ARG A 345 19.47 35.30 -15.06
C ARG A 345 20.46 35.43 -16.23
N GLY A 346 20.01 35.87 -17.40
CA GLY A 346 20.86 36.13 -18.58
C GLY A 346 21.68 34.95 -19.11
N ASP A 347 22.64 35.24 -20.01
CA ASP A 347 23.57 34.30 -20.64
C ASP A 347 24.71 33.87 -19.69
N SER A 348 24.36 33.19 -18.60
CA SER A 348 25.32 32.45 -17.78
C SER A 348 25.49 31.02 -18.33
N ALA A 349 25.88 30.90 -19.60
CA ALA A 349 26.03 29.61 -20.26
C ALA A 349 27.19 28.81 -19.63
N GLY A 350 26.91 27.58 -19.16
CA GLY A 350 27.93 26.62 -18.72
C GLY A 350 28.15 26.49 -17.20
N SER A 351 27.86 27.52 -16.39
CA SER A 351 28.01 27.46 -14.91
C SER A 351 26.72 27.07 -14.17
N LEU A 352 25.58 27.11 -14.88
CA LEU A 352 24.25 26.82 -14.37
C LEU A 352 23.65 25.58 -15.06
N ALA A 353 23.07 24.67 -14.27
CA ALA A 353 22.34 23.50 -14.78
C ALA A 353 20.87 23.53 -14.33
N PRO A 354 19.88 23.35 -15.22
CA PRO A 354 18.47 23.29 -14.84
C PRO A 354 18.20 22.22 -13.77
N LEU A 355 17.54 22.61 -12.68
CA LEU A 355 17.09 21.72 -11.63
C LEU A 355 15.69 21.20 -11.95
N VAL A 356 15.54 19.89 -12.10
CA VAL A 356 14.25 19.26 -12.44
C VAL A 356 13.69 18.51 -11.24
N THR A 357 12.41 18.74 -10.94
CA THR A 357 11.66 18.07 -9.86
C THR A 357 10.50 17.28 -10.45
N THR A 358 9.97 16.30 -9.71
CA THR A 358 8.89 15.42 -10.22
C THR A 358 7.68 16.19 -10.76
N GLY A 359 7.30 17.30 -10.10
CA GLY A 359 6.14 18.12 -10.52
C GLY A 359 6.30 18.88 -11.85
N MET A 360 7.51 18.89 -12.42
CA MET A 360 7.78 19.50 -13.74
C MET A 360 7.68 18.50 -14.89
N LEU A 361 7.75 17.21 -14.59
CA LEU A 361 7.75 16.18 -15.62
C LEU A 361 6.30 15.89 -16.04
N GLU A 362 6.14 15.65 -17.33
CA GLU A 362 4.90 15.26 -18.00
C GLU A 362 5.25 14.20 -19.03
N VAL A 363 4.24 13.56 -19.65
CA VAL A 363 4.45 12.59 -20.73
C VAL A 363 5.23 13.24 -21.89
N GLY A 364 6.50 12.90 -22.07
CA GLY A 364 7.35 13.40 -23.15
C GLY A 364 7.87 14.84 -22.98
N ARG A 365 7.66 15.51 -21.84
CA ARG A 365 7.96 16.95 -21.71
C ARG A 365 8.34 17.36 -20.30
N CYS A 366 9.22 18.36 -20.19
CA CYS A 366 9.60 19.00 -18.94
C CYS A 366 9.15 20.47 -18.95
N ALA A 367 8.31 20.86 -17.99
CA ALA A 367 7.79 22.23 -17.85
C ALA A 367 8.74 23.16 -17.05
N TRP A 368 10.04 22.86 -17.05
CA TRP A 368 11.03 23.67 -16.34
C TRP A 368 11.03 25.11 -16.90
N GLY A 369 10.96 26.10 -16.01
CA GLY A 369 10.91 27.51 -16.40
C GLY A 369 9.53 28.02 -16.86
N GLU A 370 8.56 27.12 -17.04
CA GLU A 370 7.20 27.49 -17.46
C GLU A 370 6.22 27.54 -16.30
N ARG A 371 6.44 26.70 -15.28
CA ARG A 371 5.62 26.65 -14.08
C ARG A 371 6.51 26.67 -12.83
N PRO A 372 6.13 27.42 -11.78
CA PRO A 372 6.89 27.42 -10.54
C PRO A 372 6.94 26.02 -9.91
N CYS A 373 8.08 25.67 -9.31
CA CYS A 373 8.23 24.48 -8.49
C CYS A 373 8.56 24.83 -7.05
N ARG A 374 8.44 23.85 -6.14
CA ARG A 374 8.97 23.95 -4.78
C ARG A 374 10.22 23.11 -4.61
N PHE A 375 11.24 23.72 -4.01
CA PHE A 375 12.46 23.04 -3.58
C PHE A 375 12.96 23.66 -2.27
N ALA A 376 13.34 22.83 -1.30
CA ALA A 376 13.83 23.27 0.02
C ALA A 376 12.92 24.30 0.72
N GLY A 377 11.60 24.08 0.65
CA GLY A 377 10.60 24.97 1.28
C GLY A 377 10.38 26.31 0.58
N ARG A 378 11.01 26.55 -0.58
CA ARG A 378 10.90 27.79 -1.37
C ARG A 378 10.32 27.52 -2.75
N THR A 379 9.64 28.50 -3.31
CA THR A 379 9.13 28.48 -4.69
C THR A 379 10.18 29.04 -5.65
N TRP A 380 10.35 28.40 -6.81
CA TRP A 380 11.30 28.79 -7.85
C TRP A 380 10.61 28.75 -9.22
N GLU A 381 10.90 29.72 -10.10
CA GLU A 381 10.32 29.75 -11.46
C GLU A 381 11.17 28.96 -12.46
N ALA A 382 12.45 29.31 -12.57
CA ALA A 382 13.42 28.65 -13.43
C ALA A 382 14.67 28.29 -12.60
N PRO A 383 14.57 27.28 -11.70
CA PRO A 383 15.66 26.95 -10.78
C PRO A 383 16.85 26.33 -11.52
N CYS A 384 18.03 26.86 -11.30
CA CYS A 384 19.29 26.29 -11.75
C CYS A 384 20.20 25.96 -10.55
N VAL A 385 20.96 24.89 -10.65
CA VAL A 385 22.09 24.59 -9.78
C VAL A 385 23.29 25.41 -10.23
N ASN A 386 23.90 26.17 -9.33
CA ASN A 386 25.20 26.77 -9.57
C ASN A 386 26.30 25.73 -9.36
N LEU A 387 26.90 25.26 -10.46
CA LEU A 387 27.87 24.17 -10.47
C LEU A 387 29.17 24.53 -9.73
N GLN A 388 29.56 25.81 -9.74
CA GLN A 388 30.77 26.29 -9.06
C GLN A 388 30.65 26.30 -7.53
N ARG A 389 29.41 26.23 -7.01
CA ARG A 389 29.14 26.19 -5.57
C ARG A 389 28.95 24.77 -5.03
N LEU A 390 29.12 23.75 -5.87
CA LEU A 390 29.04 22.36 -5.46
C LEU A 390 30.33 21.93 -4.76
N SER A 391 30.19 21.13 -3.70
CA SER A 391 31.32 20.38 -3.15
C SER A 391 31.88 19.41 -4.20
N PRO A 392 33.15 18.96 -4.10
CA PRO A 392 33.75 18.04 -5.07
C PRO A 392 32.92 16.77 -5.37
N ASP A 393 32.36 16.13 -4.34
CA ASP A 393 31.48 14.95 -4.51
C ASP A 393 30.19 15.29 -5.30
N MET A 394 29.50 16.36 -4.93
CA MET A 394 28.34 16.84 -5.68
C MET A 394 28.67 17.30 -7.11
N ALA A 395 29.86 17.85 -7.36
CA ALA A 395 30.29 18.22 -8.70
C ALA A 395 30.56 16.98 -9.57
N ALA A 396 31.18 15.94 -9.01
CA ALA A 396 31.36 14.65 -9.68
C ALA A 396 30.02 13.97 -10.00
N TRP A 397 29.09 13.97 -9.04
CA TRP A 397 27.71 13.51 -9.26
C TRP A 397 27.03 14.31 -10.39
N ALA A 398 27.09 15.64 -10.35
CA ALA A 398 26.47 16.49 -11.38
C ALA A 398 27.07 16.21 -12.77
N ALA A 399 28.39 16.03 -12.87
CA ALA A 399 29.05 15.66 -14.12
C ALA A 399 28.57 14.31 -14.66
N GLN A 400 28.43 13.28 -13.80
CA GLN A 400 27.90 11.98 -14.21
C GLN A 400 26.44 12.04 -14.70
N ARG A 401 25.65 12.98 -14.17
CA ARG A 401 24.23 13.15 -14.52
C ARG A 401 24.06 14.01 -15.76
N ARG A 402 25.02 14.86 -16.11
CA ARG A 402 24.95 15.76 -17.26
C ARG A 402 25.33 15.09 -18.58
N ARG A 403 24.55 14.09 -18.97
CA ARG A 403 24.62 13.38 -20.27
C ARG A 403 23.20 13.05 -20.76
N PRO A 404 23.01 12.74 -22.06
CA PRO A 404 21.69 12.42 -22.62
C PRO A 404 20.99 11.35 -21.80
N LYS A 405 19.74 11.62 -21.40
CA LYS A 405 18.99 10.77 -20.46
C LYS A 405 17.50 11.02 -20.52
N ILE A 406 16.75 10.16 -19.84
CA ILE A 406 15.32 10.29 -19.64
C ILE A 406 15.09 10.41 -18.13
N LEU A 407 14.33 11.41 -17.71
CA LEU A 407 13.94 11.60 -16.32
C LEU A 407 12.50 11.12 -16.15
N LEU A 408 12.30 10.12 -15.29
CA LEU A 408 10.99 9.55 -14.97
C LEU A 408 10.53 10.05 -13.60
N ALA A 409 9.36 10.71 -13.57
CA ALA A 409 8.70 11.06 -12.33
C ALA A 409 8.20 9.81 -11.60
N THR A 410 8.16 9.89 -10.28
CA THR A 410 7.51 8.89 -9.43
C THR A 410 6.31 9.52 -8.75
N GLN A 411 5.33 8.70 -8.36
CA GLN A 411 4.06 9.13 -7.76
C GLN A 411 3.10 9.81 -8.75
N THR A 412 2.99 9.27 -9.96
CA THR A 412 2.14 9.80 -11.06
C THR A 412 1.05 8.79 -11.44
N ARG A 413 -0.01 9.22 -12.12
CA ARG A 413 -1.12 8.30 -12.51
C ARG A 413 -0.80 7.45 -13.75
N VAL A 414 0.10 7.93 -14.59
CA VAL A 414 0.72 7.22 -15.72
C VAL A 414 2.23 7.43 -15.63
N LEU A 415 3.04 6.73 -16.43
CA LEU A 415 4.47 7.04 -16.47
C LEU A 415 4.68 8.41 -17.13
N GLU A 416 5.14 9.38 -16.36
CA GLU A 416 5.47 10.73 -16.84
C GLU A 416 6.99 10.84 -16.91
N ALA A 417 7.52 10.84 -18.13
CA ALA A 417 8.95 10.91 -18.37
C ALA A 417 9.27 11.97 -19.44
N ALA A 418 10.40 12.65 -19.29
CA ALA A 418 10.87 13.63 -20.26
C ALA A 418 12.30 13.30 -20.72
N VAL A 419 12.55 13.53 -22.01
CA VAL A 419 13.85 13.32 -22.64
C VAL A 419 14.70 14.57 -22.48
N ASP A 420 15.88 14.41 -21.88
CA ASP A 420 16.95 15.39 -21.82
C ASP A 420 18.00 15.01 -22.86
N GLU A 421 17.72 15.33 -24.13
CA GLU A 421 18.58 15.00 -25.28
C GLU A 421 19.98 15.61 -25.15
N ARG A 422 20.08 16.82 -24.58
CA ARG A 422 21.37 17.53 -24.41
C ARG A 422 22.10 17.13 -23.13
N GLY A 423 21.42 16.47 -22.20
CA GLY A 423 22.00 16.08 -20.93
C GLY A 423 22.23 17.24 -19.96
N GLU A 424 21.46 18.31 -20.04
CA GLU A 424 21.72 19.52 -19.24
C GLU A 424 21.11 19.46 -17.84
N TRP A 425 20.07 18.65 -17.65
CA TRP A 425 19.24 18.69 -16.45
C TRP A 425 19.86 17.93 -15.28
N LEU A 426 19.68 18.46 -14.07
CA LEU A 426 19.99 17.77 -12.82
C LEU A 426 18.69 17.34 -12.13
N PRO A 427 18.49 16.03 -11.91
CA PRO A 427 17.28 15.52 -11.27
C PRO A 427 17.32 15.73 -9.75
N VAL A 428 16.15 15.90 -9.16
CA VAL A 428 15.94 15.85 -7.71
C VAL A 428 15.23 14.55 -7.34
N THR A 429 15.75 13.83 -6.34
CA THR A 429 15.09 12.65 -5.78
C THR A 429 13.64 12.99 -5.39
N PRO A 430 12.63 12.17 -5.71
CA PRO A 430 12.70 10.76 -6.13
C PRO A 430 12.62 10.52 -7.65
N ILE A 431 13.08 11.44 -8.51
CA ILE A 431 13.19 11.18 -9.96
C ILE A 431 14.12 9.99 -10.21
N ILE A 432 13.71 9.11 -11.13
CA ILE A 432 14.54 8.02 -11.65
C ILE A 432 15.18 8.49 -12.95
N SER A 433 16.50 8.35 -13.06
CA SER A 433 17.25 8.61 -14.28
C SER A 433 17.43 7.32 -15.08
N ILE A 434 17.07 7.36 -16.35
CA ILE A 434 17.30 6.29 -17.32
C ILE A 434 18.33 6.82 -18.33
N LEU A 435 19.48 6.17 -18.41
CA LEU A 435 20.60 6.59 -19.25
C LEU A 435 20.76 5.51 -20.34
N PRO A 436 20.39 5.81 -21.60
CA PRO A 436 20.51 4.86 -22.70
C PRO A 436 21.95 4.36 -22.86
N ARG A 437 22.11 3.08 -23.21
CA ARG A 437 23.42 2.54 -23.60
C ARG A 437 23.83 3.07 -25.00
N PRO A 438 25.11 3.02 -25.36
CA PRO A 438 25.56 3.41 -26.70
C PRO A 438 24.77 2.70 -27.80
N GLY A 439 24.31 3.46 -28.81
CA GLY A 439 23.52 2.95 -29.93
C GLY A 439 22.01 2.87 -29.68
N VAL A 440 21.53 3.17 -28.47
CA VAL A 440 20.08 3.24 -28.18
C VAL A 440 19.62 4.68 -28.31
N ASP A 441 18.64 4.93 -29.18
CA ASP A 441 18.05 6.25 -29.35
C ASP A 441 17.23 6.65 -28.11
N VAL A 442 17.48 7.87 -27.61
CA VAL A 442 16.88 8.37 -26.37
C VAL A 442 15.39 8.71 -26.53
N TRP A 443 14.95 9.10 -27.73
CA TRP A 443 13.55 9.43 -28.01
C TRP A 443 12.72 8.18 -28.24
N THR A 444 13.24 7.19 -28.97
CA THR A 444 12.63 5.85 -29.10
C THR A 444 12.40 5.24 -27.71
N LEU A 445 13.41 5.27 -26.85
CA LEU A 445 13.26 4.79 -25.48
C LEU A 445 12.30 5.64 -24.66
N GLY A 446 12.30 6.97 -24.85
CA GLY A 446 11.35 7.89 -24.26
C GLY A 446 9.90 7.56 -24.62
N ALA A 447 9.63 7.22 -25.88
CA ALA A 447 8.30 6.88 -26.37
C ALA A 447 7.77 5.60 -25.72
N VAL A 448 8.63 4.60 -25.57
CA VAL A 448 8.28 3.35 -24.85
C VAL A 448 7.96 3.64 -23.38
N LEU A 449 8.78 4.43 -22.68
CA LEU A 449 8.54 4.80 -21.27
C LEU A 449 7.28 5.65 -21.08
N CYS A 450 6.93 6.49 -22.05
CA CYS A 450 5.74 7.32 -22.04
C CYS A 450 4.48 6.58 -22.52
N SER A 451 4.55 5.28 -22.78
CA SER A 451 3.46 4.53 -23.41
C SER A 451 2.34 4.11 -22.43
N PRO A 452 1.12 3.88 -22.96
CA PRO A 452 0.04 3.22 -22.23
C PRO A 452 0.42 1.84 -21.69
N VAL A 453 1.18 1.06 -22.47
CA VAL A 453 1.60 -0.32 -22.13
C VAL A 453 2.44 -0.31 -20.86
N LEU A 454 3.53 0.46 -20.84
CA LEU A 454 4.38 0.53 -19.65
C LEU A 454 3.68 1.20 -18.47
N SER A 455 2.75 2.14 -18.72
CA SER A 455 1.91 2.71 -17.67
C SER A 455 1.00 1.67 -16.99
N ALA A 456 0.35 0.80 -17.77
CA ALA A 456 -0.49 -0.26 -17.21
C ALA A 456 0.35 -1.31 -16.45
N ILE A 457 1.47 -1.75 -17.03
CA ILE A 457 2.38 -2.70 -16.37
C ILE A 457 2.90 -2.09 -15.07
N ALA A 458 3.39 -0.85 -15.10
CA ALA A 458 3.86 -0.13 -13.93
C ALA A 458 2.77 0.00 -12.84
N ALA A 459 1.54 0.32 -13.22
CA ALA A 459 0.41 0.40 -12.30
C ALA A 459 0.12 -0.96 -11.65
N ARG A 460 0.22 -2.07 -12.39
CA ARG A 460 0.01 -3.43 -11.84
C ARG A 460 1.10 -3.85 -10.88
N VAL A 461 2.37 -3.64 -11.22
CA VAL A 461 3.52 -4.09 -10.39
C VAL A 461 3.78 -3.20 -9.17
N SER A 462 3.17 -2.02 -9.11
CA SER A 462 3.29 -1.08 -7.98
C SER A 462 2.01 -0.83 -7.20
N ALA A 463 0.90 -1.49 -7.58
CA ALA A 463 -0.39 -1.34 -6.92
C ALA A 463 -0.29 -1.57 -5.40
N GLY A 464 -0.91 -0.66 -4.64
CA GLY A 464 -0.87 -0.65 -3.18
C GLY A 464 0.33 0.06 -2.55
N THR A 465 1.29 0.57 -3.33
CA THR A 465 2.50 1.27 -2.80
C THR A 465 2.48 2.78 -2.97
N GLY A 466 1.57 3.31 -3.80
CA GLY A 466 1.37 4.73 -4.05
C GLY A 466 0.60 5.44 -2.94
N LEU A 467 0.62 6.78 -2.97
CA LEU A 467 -0.14 7.63 -2.02
C LEU A 467 -1.66 7.49 -2.16
N SER A 468 -2.11 7.08 -3.34
CA SER A 468 -3.48 6.66 -3.60
C SER A 468 -3.46 5.43 -4.52
N ARG A 469 -4.62 4.80 -4.67
CA ARG A 469 -4.77 3.63 -5.53
C ARG A 469 -4.41 3.88 -7.00
N GLU A 470 -4.59 5.11 -7.49
CA GLU A 470 -4.32 5.44 -8.88
C GLU A 470 -2.85 5.76 -9.16
N VAL A 471 -2.06 5.98 -8.10
CA VAL A 471 -0.70 6.48 -8.21
C VAL A 471 0.30 5.33 -8.36
N ILE A 472 1.16 5.47 -9.35
CA ILE A 472 2.27 4.59 -9.67
C ILE A 472 3.51 5.06 -8.91
N LYS A 473 4.06 4.18 -8.06
CA LYS A 473 5.32 4.41 -7.36
C LYS A 473 6.30 3.31 -7.69
N LEU A 474 7.22 3.59 -8.61
CA LEU A 474 8.28 2.66 -8.96
C LEU A 474 9.57 2.94 -8.20
N SER A 475 10.29 1.86 -7.92
CA SER A 475 11.72 1.90 -7.60
C SER A 475 12.56 1.76 -8.88
N ALA A 476 13.82 2.18 -8.84
CA ALA A 476 14.76 1.95 -9.94
C ALA A 476 14.84 0.45 -10.33
N ARG A 477 14.77 -0.46 -9.35
CA ARG A 477 14.73 -1.91 -9.59
C ARG A 477 13.52 -2.34 -10.40
N GLN A 478 12.33 -1.80 -10.10
CA GLN A 478 11.12 -2.12 -10.87
C GLN A 478 11.19 -1.52 -12.28
N VAL A 479 11.72 -0.31 -12.43
CA VAL A 479 11.95 0.30 -13.76
C VAL A 479 12.90 -0.56 -14.59
N ARG A 480 14.00 -1.08 -14.00
CA ARG A 480 14.93 -2.00 -14.67
C ARG A 480 14.23 -3.22 -15.26
N ALA A 481 13.21 -3.74 -14.58
CA ALA A 481 12.49 -4.95 -14.99
C ALA A 481 11.33 -4.69 -15.96
N LEU A 482 11.06 -3.43 -16.33
CA LEU A 482 10.01 -3.14 -17.30
C LEU A 482 10.35 -3.78 -18.65
N PRO A 483 9.40 -4.45 -19.31
CA PRO A 483 9.66 -5.20 -20.54
C PRO A 483 9.80 -4.26 -21.74
N MET A 484 10.75 -4.53 -22.64
CA MET A 484 10.92 -3.76 -23.88
C MET A 484 10.27 -4.47 -25.08
N PRO A 485 9.73 -3.73 -26.07
CA PRO A 485 9.29 -4.33 -27.33
C PRO A 485 10.50 -4.79 -28.14
N ARG A 486 10.30 -5.71 -29.11
CA ARG A 486 11.39 -6.24 -29.94
C ARG A 486 11.97 -5.23 -30.94
N GLY A 487 11.30 -4.10 -31.16
CA GLY A 487 11.69 -3.04 -32.09
C GLY A 487 10.47 -2.27 -32.60
N GLY A 488 10.64 -1.44 -33.64
CA GLY A 488 9.52 -0.77 -34.33
C GLY A 488 8.94 0.44 -33.60
N CYS A 489 9.73 1.11 -32.75
CA CYS A 489 9.30 2.28 -31.99
C CYS A 489 9.96 3.60 -32.45
N ASP A 490 10.75 3.60 -33.53
CA ASP A 490 11.50 4.78 -33.96
C ASP A 490 10.58 5.93 -34.38
N GLU A 491 9.55 5.65 -35.18
CA GLU A 491 8.53 6.64 -35.53
C GLU A 491 7.80 7.19 -34.28
N ALA A 492 7.58 6.35 -33.26
CA ALA A 492 7.00 6.81 -32.00
C ALA A 492 7.96 7.76 -31.24
N GLY A 493 9.28 7.53 -31.35
CA GLY A 493 10.32 8.42 -30.85
C GLY A 493 10.29 9.79 -31.54
N ASP A 494 10.22 9.82 -32.86
CA ASP A 494 10.09 11.06 -33.65
C ASP A 494 8.83 11.84 -33.28
N LEU A 495 7.69 11.15 -33.15
CA LEU A 495 6.43 11.76 -32.71
C LEU A 495 6.52 12.31 -31.28
N LEU A 496 7.20 11.61 -30.36
CA LEU A 496 7.43 12.11 -29.01
C LEU A 496 8.30 13.36 -29.02
N ARG A 497 9.37 13.38 -29.83
CA ARG A 497 10.25 14.53 -30.00
C ARG A 497 9.49 15.74 -30.53
N ALA A 498 8.65 15.53 -31.54
CA ALA A 498 7.75 16.55 -32.06
C ALA A 498 6.76 17.03 -30.98
N ALA A 499 6.15 16.11 -30.23
CA ALA A 499 5.21 16.45 -29.15
C ALA A 499 5.86 17.23 -28.00
N ALA A 500 7.17 17.03 -27.76
CA ALA A 500 7.94 17.74 -26.74
C ALA A 500 8.21 19.20 -27.14
N ALA A 501 8.45 19.45 -28.44
CA ALA A 501 8.72 20.77 -28.99
C ALA A 501 7.45 21.60 -29.28
N ASN A 502 6.31 20.94 -29.52
CA ASN A 502 5.11 21.56 -30.08
C ASN A 502 3.98 21.85 -29.07
N GLY A 503 3.30 22.97 -29.32
CA GLY A 503 2.00 23.35 -28.74
C GLY A 503 0.84 22.57 -29.38
N PRO A 504 -0.22 23.22 -29.88
CA PRO A 504 -1.61 22.72 -30.01
C PRO A 504 -1.89 21.26 -30.47
N ASP A 505 -1.01 20.63 -31.26
CA ASP A 505 -1.16 19.24 -31.76
C ASP A 505 -0.54 18.15 -30.88
N ARG A 506 0.04 18.53 -29.72
CA ARG A 506 0.75 17.62 -28.80
C ARG A 506 -0.03 16.34 -28.48
N ASP A 507 -1.31 16.46 -28.12
CA ASP A 507 -2.12 15.29 -27.75
C ASP A 507 -2.33 14.34 -28.92
N ALA A 508 -2.50 14.87 -30.14
CA ALA A 508 -2.64 14.07 -31.36
C ALA A 508 -1.35 13.34 -31.77
N LEU A 509 -0.19 13.92 -31.46
CA LEU A 509 1.12 13.28 -31.67
C LEU A 509 1.35 12.18 -30.62
N LEU A 510 1.05 12.47 -29.35
CA LEU A 510 1.14 11.49 -28.27
C LEU A 510 0.21 10.29 -28.49
N ASP A 511 -1.02 10.53 -28.97
CA ASP A 511 -1.97 9.45 -29.28
C ASP A 511 -1.46 8.52 -30.39
N ARG A 512 -0.96 9.09 -31.49
CA ARG A 512 -0.36 8.32 -32.60
C ARG A 512 0.86 7.52 -32.14
N GLY A 513 1.78 8.15 -31.40
CA GLY A 513 2.97 7.48 -30.85
C GLY A 513 2.60 6.35 -29.89
N ALA A 514 1.64 6.59 -28.99
CA ALA A 514 1.14 5.59 -28.05
C ALA A 514 0.59 4.33 -28.77
N ARG A 515 -0.17 4.52 -29.84
CA ARG A 515 -0.72 3.43 -30.67
C ARG A 515 0.37 2.63 -31.39
N LEU A 516 1.40 3.30 -31.90
CA LEU A 516 2.55 2.63 -32.49
C LEU A 516 3.28 1.75 -31.47
N VAL A 517 3.50 2.26 -30.25
CA VAL A 517 4.11 1.46 -29.17
C VAL A 517 3.21 0.27 -28.79
N CYS A 518 1.89 0.44 -28.68
CA CYS A 518 0.98 -0.68 -28.43
C CYS A 518 1.12 -1.79 -29.48
N ARG A 519 1.18 -1.44 -30.78
CA ARG A 519 1.42 -2.41 -31.85
C ARG A 519 2.79 -3.08 -31.75
N ALA A 520 3.83 -2.34 -31.36
CA ALA A 520 5.17 -2.89 -31.15
C ALA A 520 5.24 -3.94 -30.01
N TYR A 521 4.29 -3.90 -29.06
CA TYR A 521 4.09 -4.92 -28.03
C TYR A 521 3.14 -6.05 -28.45
N GLY A 522 2.64 -6.05 -29.69
CA GLY A 522 1.76 -7.09 -30.24
C GLY A 522 0.27 -6.94 -29.88
N LEU A 523 -0.17 -5.77 -29.41
CA LEU A 523 -1.59 -5.56 -29.07
C LEU A 523 -2.46 -5.46 -30.34
N SER A 524 -3.65 -6.03 -30.28
CA SER A 524 -4.69 -5.82 -31.30
C SER A 524 -5.21 -4.37 -31.28
N ASP A 525 -5.88 -3.95 -32.34
CA ASP A 525 -6.46 -2.59 -32.41
C ASP A 525 -7.49 -2.35 -31.30
N ALA A 526 -8.34 -3.33 -31.01
CA ALA A 526 -9.34 -3.24 -29.93
C ALA A 526 -8.69 -3.08 -28.54
N ALA A 527 -7.65 -3.88 -28.25
CA ALA A 527 -6.90 -3.77 -26.99
C ALA A 527 -6.13 -2.44 -26.91
N THR A 528 -5.61 -1.97 -28.04
CA THR A 528 -4.95 -0.67 -28.16
C THR A 528 -5.92 0.47 -27.85
N ASP A 529 -7.12 0.45 -28.42
CA ASP A 529 -8.14 1.48 -28.19
C ASP A 529 -8.61 1.53 -26.73
N GLU A 530 -8.80 0.38 -26.08
CA GLU A 530 -9.14 0.32 -24.66
C GLU A 530 -8.01 0.90 -23.79
N LEU A 531 -6.77 0.48 -24.05
CA LEU A 531 -5.62 0.86 -23.25
C LEU A 531 -5.26 2.35 -23.42
N VAL A 532 -5.32 2.88 -24.64
CA VAL A 532 -5.08 4.30 -24.93
C VAL A 532 -6.16 5.17 -24.28
N ARG A 533 -7.44 4.79 -24.33
CA ARG A 533 -8.52 5.50 -23.61
C ARG A 533 -8.27 5.53 -22.11
N TRP A 534 -7.95 4.38 -21.51
CA TRP A 534 -7.60 4.29 -20.09
C TRP A 534 -6.44 5.22 -19.71
N TRP A 535 -5.41 5.27 -20.54
CA TRP A 535 -4.23 6.10 -20.32
C TRP A 535 -4.56 7.60 -20.37
N TRP A 536 -5.37 8.03 -21.34
CA TRP A 536 -5.83 9.42 -21.43
C TRP A 536 -6.75 9.84 -20.28
N ASP A 537 -7.67 8.98 -19.86
CA ASP A 537 -8.57 9.26 -18.73
C ASP A 537 -7.79 9.54 -17.44
N ARG A 538 -6.69 8.81 -17.23
CA ARG A 538 -5.79 9.03 -16.09
C ARG A 538 -4.99 10.31 -16.17
N GLN A 539 -4.62 10.76 -17.37
CA GLN A 539 -3.93 12.03 -17.57
C GLN A 539 -4.86 13.24 -17.35
N ARG A 540 -6.10 13.20 -17.86
CA ARG A 540 -7.05 14.33 -17.82
C ARG A 540 -7.53 14.68 -16.41
N ARG A 541 -7.59 13.72 -15.49
CA ARG A 541 -7.93 13.93 -14.06
C ARG A 541 -6.94 14.81 -13.28
N ARG A 542 -5.89 15.34 -13.93
CA ARG A 542 -4.95 16.33 -13.38
C ARG A 542 -5.59 17.72 -13.21
N GLY A 543 -6.61 18.06 -14.02
CA GLY A 543 -7.20 19.42 -14.07
C GLY A 543 -8.15 19.80 -12.93
N SER A 544 -8.74 18.84 -12.21
CA SER A 544 -9.83 19.09 -11.25
C SER A 544 -9.40 19.12 -9.77
N THR A 545 -8.12 18.93 -9.45
CA THR A 545 -7.65 18.83 -8.05
C THR A 545 -6.81 20.01 -7.57
N SER A 546 -6.68 21.07 -8.36
CA SER A 546 -5.90 22.28 -7.99
C SER A 546 -6.75 23.42 -7.42
N ALA A 547 -8.08 23.29 -7.36
CA ALA A 547 -8.98 24.37 -6.93
C ALA A 547 -9.56 24.25 -5.51
N GLU A 548 -9.50 23.08 -4.85
CA GLU A 548 -10.27 22.88 -3.59
C GLU A 548 -9.45 22.76 -2.30
N HIS A 549 -8.12 22.89 -2.32
CA HIS A 549 -7.29 22.79 -1.08
C HIS A 549 -6.44 24.03 -0.78
N VAL A 550 -6.80 25.18 -1.32
CA VAL A 550 -6.25 26.48 -0.91
C VAL A 550 -7.39 27.42 -0.52
N THR A 551 -7.94 27.22 0.68
CA THR A 551 -8.61 28.22 1.54
C THR A 551 -9.18 27.45 2.73
N SER A 552 -8.48 27.35 3.85
CA SER A 552 -8.73 28.28 4.95
C SER A 552 -7.67 28.07 6.03
N ASN A 553 -6.82 29.08 6.20
CA ASN A 553 -6.09 29.27 7.44
C ASN A 553 -6.46 30.68 7.90
N PRO A 554 -7.44 30.85 8.81
CA PRO A 554 -7.73 32.17 9.34
C PRO A 554 -6.58 32.53 10.27
N ARG A 555 -5.71 33.43 9.78
CA ARG A 555 -4.74 34.11 10.62
C ARG A 555 -5.49 34.85 11.70
N ARG A 556 -5.04 34.62 12.93
CA ARG A 556 -5.20 35.53 14.07
C ARG A 556 -4.74 36.93 13.68
N SER A 557 -5.60 37.91 13.89
CA SER A 557 -5.28 39.33 14.05
C SER A 557 -6.43 39.96 14.80
N GLY A 558 -6.15 40.50 15.99
CA GLY A 558 -7.12 41.01 16.96
C GLY A 558 -6.76 40.50 18.34
#